data_AF-A0A6A0H6P2-F1
#
_entry.id   AF-A0A6A0H6P2-F1
#
_cell.length_a   1.000
_cell.length_b   1.000
_cell.length_c   1.000
_cell.angle_alpha   90.00
_cell.angle_beta   90.00
_cell.angle_gamma   90.00
#
_symmetry.space_group_name_H-M   'P 1'
#
loop_
_entity.id
_entity.type
_entity.pdbx_description
1 polymer ?
#
loop_
_entity_poly.entity_id
_entity_poly.type
_entity_poly.pdbx_seq_one_letter_code
_entity_poly.pdbx_strand_id
1 'polypeptide(L)'
;MINIQKIEQEELSLKREELSLKQKELEFKHARSKAEIDKGNLETILLEQALNEIDGHVELTVHVIPTGPTPQTHDANQLLHFLSQQNEISRSMLSQRDQASLSKKHLEPFDGTNITKFKMFLYKFELLIESKCNTEVEKLTYLEQFTKGQAFKLVQSCSTCHPSVGYAKAKELLIAEYGNDFKIANAYLETLSDWPEIEPEAKDSLLELSTFLIQCQHFLENGPLGSQLDNPKEMMNLVMKLPFKARERWRIQTLDISKNAQRNVMFSDLVIFVQNEASLVRQPLFGTIVDATRRKNKPETTVKSKTRVTAAVEISSSDRLVEATSEENPSRKKRKRTRTECKSLLHVGLSLNP
;
A
#
# COMPACT_ATOMS: atom_id res chain seq x y z
N MET A 1 53.60 18.20 -33.04
CA MET A 1 52.48 18.33 -34.01
C MET A 1 51.37 17.29 -33.80
N ILE A 2 51.66 16.02 -33.51
CA ILE A 2 50.65 14.93 -33.42
C ILE A 2 49.59 15.13 -32.31
N ASN A 3 49.95 15.73 -31.15
CA ASN A 3 49.01 15.90 -30.04
C ASN A 3 47.94 16.97 -30.28
N ILE A 4 48.24 18.00 -31.07
CA ILE A 4 47.31 19.11 -31.34
C ILE A 4 46.21 18.64 -32.31
N GLN A 5 46.58 17.89 -33.35
CA GLN A 5 45.61 17.33 -34.31
C GLN A 5 44.62 16.35 -33.66
N LYS A 6 45.06 15.60 -32.63
CA LYS A 6 44.17 14.70 -31.89
C LYS A 6 43.15 15.47 -31.05
N ILE A 7 43.59 16.55 -30.40
CA ILE A 7 42.70 17.44 -29.62
C ILE A 7 41.69 18.13 -30.55
N GLU A 8 42.13 18.62 -31.71
CA GLU A 8 41.23 19.23 -32.70
C GLU A 8 40.18 18.24 -33.24
N GLN A 9 40.54 16.96 -33.39
CA GLN A 9 39.59 15.91 -33.79
C GLN A 9 38.56 15.59 -32.70
N GLU A 10 38.98 15.54 -31.44
CA GLU A 10 38.08 15.33 -30.29
C GLU A 10 37.16 16.55 -30.06
N GLU A 11 37.66 17.76 -30.28
CA GLU A 11 36.83 18.97 -30.22
C GLU A 11 35.78 19.00 -31.33
N LEU A 12 36.15 18.59 -32.55
CA LEU A 12 35.22 18.44 -33.67
C LEU A 12 34.18 17.34 -33.44
N SER A 13 34.53 16.23 -32.78
CA SER A 13 33.58 15.16 -32.48
C SER A 13 32.56 15.60 -31.42
N LEU A 14 33.01 16.25 -30.35
CA LEU A 14 32.15 16.82 -29.32
C LEU A 14 31.18 17.86 -29.90
N LYS A 15 31.65 18.72 -30.80
CA LYS A 15 30.81 19.73 -31.45
C LYS A 15 29.72 19.12 -32.34
N ARG A 16 29.99 17.97 -32.97
CA ARG A 16 28.98 17.21 -33.74
C ARG A 16 27.94 16.57 -32.84
N GLU A 17 28.36 16.02 -31.71
CA GLU A 17 27.45 15.42 -30.73
C GLU A 17 26.54 16.48 -30.08
N GLU A 18 27.07 17.64 -29.73
CA GLU A 18 26.29 18.78 -29.21
C GLU A 18 25.22 19.24 -30.22
N LEU A 19 25.60 19.32 -31.50
CA LEU A 19 24.67 19.68 -32.58
C LEU A 19 23.56 18.63 -32.75
N SER A 20 23.92 17.34 -32.64
CA SER A 20 22.95 16.24 -32.66
C SER A 20 21.96 16.31 -31.49
N LEU A 21 22.44 16.63 -30.29
CA LEU A 21 21.58 16.80 -29.10
C LEU A 21 20.64 17.98 -29.26
N LYS A 22 21.13 19.13 -29.75
CA LYS A 22 20.29 20.30 -30.06
C LYS A 22 19.20 19.99 -31.09
N GLN A 23 19.52 19.19 -32.10
CA GLN A 23 18.55 18.75 -33.11
C GLN A 23 17.44 17.89 -32.48
N LYS A 24 17.81 16.90 -31.65
CA LYS A 24 16.85 16.04 -30.94
C LYS A 24 15.96 16.83 -29.97
N GLU A 25 16.52 17.82 -29.28
CA GLU A 25 15.74 18.69 -28.39
C GLU A 25 14.69 19.50 -29.17
N LEU A 26 15.07 20.02 -30.34
CA LEU A 26 14.16 20.75 -31.22
C LEU A 26 13.03 19.85 -31.75
N GLU A 27 13.37 18.62 -32.15
CA GLU A 27 12.37 17.61 -32.55
C GLU A 27 11.40 17.29 -31.40
N PHE A 28 11.92 17.13 -30.18
CA PHE A 28 11.07 16.89 -29.01
C PHE A 28 10.15 18.07 -28.69
N LYS A 29 10.63 19.31 -28.83
CA LYS A 29 9.80 20.53 -28.69
C LYS A 29 8.69 20.59 -29.74
N HIS A 30 9.00 20.26 -30.99
CA HIS A 30 7.99 20.18 -32.05
C HIS A 30 6.97 19.06 -31.81
N ALA A 31 7.42 17.87 -31.39
CA ALA A 31 6.54 16.76 -31.08
C ALA A 31 5.58 17.09 -29.92
N ARG A 32 6.09 17.77 -28.88
CA ARG A 32 5.28 18.25 -27.75
C ARG A 32 4.22 19.27 -28.19
N SER A 33 4.62 20.27 -28.98
CA SER A 33 3.69 21.27 -29.52
C SER A 33 2.59 20.63 -30.37
N LYS A 34 2.95 19.66 -31.22
CA LYS A 34 1.98 18.89 -32.01
C LYS A 34 1.00 18.12 -31.12
N ALA A 35 1.48 17.44 -30.08
CA ALA A 35 0.62 16.72 -29.14
C ALA A 35 -0.35 17.65 -28.39
N GLU A 36 0.08 18.87 -28.08
CA GLU A 36 -0.76 19.89 -27.42
C GLU A 36 -1.88 20.38 -28.35
N ILE A 37 -1.59 20.56 -29.64
CA ILE A 37 -2.59 20.88 -30.67
C ILE A 37 -3.57 19.71 -30.87
N ASP A 38 -3.05 18.48 -30.99
CA ASP A 38 -3.88 17.28 -31.17
C ASP A 38 -4.82 17.08 -29.97
N LYS A 39 -4.34 17.36 -28.75
CA LYS A 39 -5.17 17.37 -27.54
C LYS A 39 -6.29 18.42 -27.62
N GLY A 40 -5.99 19.66 -28.01
CA GLY A 40 -7.01 20.70 -28.15
C GLY A 40 -8.06 20.37 -29.22
N ASN A 41 -7.65 19.75 -30.32
CA ASN A 41 -8.55 19.28 -31.36
C ASN A 41 -9.48 18.16 -30.84
N LEU A 42 -8.94 17.21 -30.08
CA LEU A 42 -9.73 16.14 -29.43
C LEU A 42 -10.73 16.70 -28.41
N GLU A 43 -10.32 17.67 -27.59
CA GLU A 43 -11.23 18.35 -26.65
C GLU A 43 -12.36 19.07 -27.38
N THR A 44 -12.07 19.70 -28.53
CA THR A 44 -13.09 20.36 -29.37
C THR A 44 -14.08 19.36 -29.96
N ILE A 45 -13.59 18.22 -30.48
CA ILE A 45 -14.45 17.14 -31.02
C ILE A 45 -15.34 16.56 -29.91
N LEU A 46 -14.79 16.36 -28.72
CA LEU A 46 -15.53 15.84 -27.58
C LEU A 46 -16.63 16.81 -27.11
N LEU A 47 -16.32 18.11 -27.09
CA LEU A 47 -17.31 19.17 -26.82
C LEU A 47 -18.42 19.21 -27.86
N GLU A 48 -18.08 19.06 -29.14
CA GLU A 48 -19.06 19.06 -30.23
C GLU A 48 -19.96 17.80 -30.22
N GLN A 49 -19.41 16.63 -29.86
CA GLN A 49 -20.22 15.44 -29.59
C GLN A 49 -21.16 15.64 -28.38
N ALA A 50 -20.66 16.19 -27.28
CA ALA A 50 -21.46 16.44 -26.09
C ALA A 50 -22.59 17.46 -26.34
N LEU A 51 -22.36 18.47 -27.20
CA LEU A 51 -23.39 19.42 -27.61
C LEU A 51 -24.47 18.77 -28.48
N ASN A 52 -24.08 17.89 -29.41
CA ASN A 52 -25.04 17.14 -30.24
C ASN A 52 -25.87 16.12 -29.42
N GLU A 53 -25.37 15.64 -28.29
CA GLU A 53 -26.12 14.76 -27.38
C GLU A 53 -27.17 15.50 -26.54
N ILE A 54 -27.06 16.82 -26.39
CA ILE A 54 -28.00 17.66 -25.61
C ILE A 54 -29.25 18.06 -26.42
N ASP A 55 -29.18 18.07 -27.76
CA ASP A 55 -30.32 18.41 -28.63
C ASP A 55 -31.47 17.37 -28.58
N GLY A 56 -31.25 16.24 -27.91
CA GLY A 56 -32.26 15.19 -27.74
C GLY A 56 -33.24 15.38 -26.58
N HIS A 57 -32.92 16.16 -25.54
CA HIS A 57 -33.79 16.31 -24.36
C HIS A 57 -33.43 17.51 -23.47
N VAL A 58 -33.84 18.72 -23.84
CA VAL A 58 -34.19 19.75 -22.83
C VAL A 58 -35.30 20.65 -23.38
N GLU A 59 -36.53 20.42 -22.94
CA GLU A 59 -37.57 21.45 -22.93
C GLU A 59 -37.17 22.47 -21.85
N LEU A 60 -36.30 23.42 -22.22
CA LEU A 60 -36.02 24.58 -21.39
C LEU A 60 -37.28 25.46 -21.45
N THR A 61 -38.14 25.36 -20.45
CA THR A 61 -39.06 26.45 -20.10
C THR A 61 -38.22 27.67 -19.75
N VAL A 62 -37.84 28.43 -20.77
CA VAL A 62 -37.40 29.81 -20.62
C VAL A 62 -38.64 30.57 -20.17
N HIS A 63 -38.69 30.94 -18.90
CA HIS A 63 -39.63 31.97 -18.46
C HIS A 63 -39.13 33.30 -19.03
N VAL A 64 -39.52 33.58 -20.28
CA VAL A 64 -39.31 34.87 -20.93
C VAL A 64 -40.19 35.88 -20.18
N ILE A 65 -39.56 36.78 -19.43
CA ILE A 65 -40.22 37.96 -18.87
C ILE A 65 -40.66 38.84 -20.07
N PRO A 66 -41.90 39.38 -20.09
CA PRO A 66 -42.44 40.07 -21.25
C PRO A 66 -41.70 41.35 -21.62
N THR A 67 -41.64 41.58 -22.92
CA THR A 67 -41.06 42.71 -23.64
C THR A 67 -41.70 44.07 -23.27
N GLY A 68 -40.83 45.07 -23.07
CA GLY A 68 -41.13 46.50 -23.11
C GLY A 68 -40.14 47.22 -24.04
N PRO A 69 -40.46 48.40 -24.60
CA PRO A 69 -39.95 48.84 -25.91
C PRO A 69 -38.48 49.30 -25.86
N THR A 70 -37.72 48.80 -26.85
CA THR A 70 -36.44 49.27 -27.43
C THR A 70 -35.70 50.39 -26.69
N PRO A 71 -34.49 50.12 -26.15
CA PRO A 71 -33.64 51.18 -25.64
C PRO A 71 -32.67 51.72 -26.70
N GLN A 72 -32.34 52.99 -26.50
CA GLN A 72 -31.39 53.76 -27.28
C GLN A 72 -29.95 53.29 -27.04
N THR A 73 -29.05 53.66 -27.94
CA THR A 73 -27.66 53.22 -28.12
C THR A 73 -26.69 53.43 -26.94
N HIS A 74 -27.17 53.82 -25.75
CA HIS A 74 -26.36 53.83 -24.51
C HIS A 74 -26.25 52.44 -23.85
N ASP A 75 -27.05 51.48 -24.31
CA ASP A 75 -27.30 50.21 -23.64
C ASP A 75 -26.39 49.05 -24.04
N ALA A 76 -25.63 49.14 -25.14
CA ALA A 76 -24.79 48.03 -25.60
C ALA A 76 -23.64 47.73 -24.61
N ASN A 77 -23.06 48.76 -24.00
CA ASN A 77 -22.00 48.62 -23.00
C ASN A 77 -22.55 48.08 -21.67
N GLN A 78 -23.76 48.49 -21.26
CA GLN A 78 -24.43 47.92 -20.09
C GLN A 78 -24.82 46.46 -20.33
N LEU A 79 -25.38 46.13 -21.50
CA LEU A 79 -25.71 44.77 -21.91
C LEU A 79 -24.46 43.88 -21.90
N LEU A 80 -23.33 44.35 -22.45
CA LEU A 80 -22.07 43.62 -22.45
C LEU A 80 -21.53 43.39 -21.04
N HIS A 81 -21.67 44.38 -20.15
CA HIS A 81 -21.33 44.24 -18.73
C HIS A 81 -22.24 43.24 -17.99
N PHE A 82 -23.56 43.24 -18.26
CA PHE A 82 -24.48 42.25 -17.70
C PHE A 82 -24.16 40.85 -18.20
N LEU A 83 -23.83 40.68 -19.48
CA LEU A 83 -23.43 39.39 -20.05
C LEU A 83 -22.10 38.89 -19.49
N SER A 84 -21.11 39.77 -19.30
CA SER A 84 -19.84 39.38 -18.66
C SER A 84 -20.07 38.97 -17.20
N GLN A 85 -20.90 39.71 -16.46
CA GLN A 85 -21.26 39.36 -15.08
C GLN A 85 -22.01 38.02 -15.00
N GLN A 86 -22.95 37.76 -15.92
CA GLN A 86 -23.63 36.47 -15.98
C GLN A 86 -22.67 35.32 -16.31
N ASN A 87 -21.69 35.53 -17.18
CA ASN A 87 -20.67 34.54 -17.49
C ASN A 87 -19.75 34.26 -16.29
N GLU A 88 -19.38 35.28 -15.51
CA GLU A 88 -18.61 35.12 -14.27
C GLU A 88 -19.39 34.33 -13.21
N ILE A 89 -20.66 34.66 -13.01
CA ILE A 89 -21.55 33.92 -12.11
C ILE A 89 -21.68 32.47 -12.59
N SER A 90 -21.89 32.24 -13.88
CA SER A 90 -22.00 30.90 -14.45
C SER A 90 -20.71 30.09 -14.26
N ARG A 91 -19.53 30.69 -14.48
CA ARG A 91 -18.23 30.06 -14.22
C ARG A 91 -18.04 29.74 -12.73
N SER A 92 -18.44 30.63 -11.84
CA SER A 92 -18.39 30.42 -10.38
C SER A 92 -19.33 29.28 -9.94
N MET A 93 -20.54 29.23 -10.49
CA MET A 93 -21.52 28.17 -10.23
C MET A 93 -21.05 26.82 -10.75
N LEU A 94 -20.45 26.77 -11.95
CA LEU A 94 -19.83 25.56 -12.48
C LEU A 94 -18.65 25.10 -11.61
N SER A 95 -17.76 26.01 -11.22
CA SER A 95 -16.65 25.70 -10.31
C SER A 95 -17.14 25.18 -8.95
N GLN A 96 -18.20 25.76 -8.38
CA GLN A 96 -18.81 25.25 -7.15
C GLN A 96 -19.47 23.89 -7.35
N ARG A 97 -20.15 23.66 -8.49
CA ARG A 97 -20.74 22.37 -8.83
C ARG A 97 -19.68 21.29 -9.00
N ASP A 98 -18.55 21.61 -9.64
CA ASP A 98 -17.41 20.70 -9.80
C ASP A 98 -16.74 20.41 -8.45
N GLN A 99 -16.58 21.42 -7.59
CA GLN A 99 -16.07 21.21 -6.24
C GLN A 99 -17.04 20.43 -5.34
N ALA A 100 -18.35 20.58 -5.56
CA ALA A 100 -19.39 19.84 -4.85
C ALA A 100 -19.64 18.44 -5.43
N SER A 101 -19.26 18.19 -6.69
CA SER A 101 -19.32 16.87 -7.33
C SER A 101 -18.16 15.98 -6.88
N LEU A 102 -17.03 16.58 -6.47
CA LEU A 102 -16.02 15.87 -5.68
C LEU A 102 -16.64 15.38 -4.37
N SER A 103 -16.50 14.09 -4.06
CA SER A 103 -17.03 13.48 -2.84
C SER A 103 -16.72 14.33 -1.61
N LYS A 104 -17.71 14.56 -0.73
CA LYS A 104 -17.51 15.30 0.53
C LYS A 104 -16.26 14.78 1.23
N LYS A 105 -15.23 15.64 1.35
CA LYS A 105 -13.94 15.27 1.95
C LYS A 105 -14.18 14.79 3.38
N HIS A 106 -13.96 13.50 3.63
CA HIS A 106 -14.22 12.89 4.93
C HIS A 106 -12.96 12.96 5.81
N LEU A 107 -13.12 13.50 7.02
CA LEU A 107 -12.09 13.46 8.06
C LEU A 107 -12.45 12.36 9.06
N GLU A 108 -11.58 11.38 9.19
CA GLU A 108 -11.69 10.32 10.19
C GLU A 108 -11.35 10.89 11.59
N PRO A 109 -12.20 10.68 12.61
CA PRO A 109 -11.89 11.13 13.97
C PRO A 109 -10.68 10.41 14.56
N PHE A 110 -9.88 11.12 15.36
CA PHE A 110 -8.68 10.59 16.01
C PHE A 110 -8.91 10.35 17.50
N ASP A 111 -8.70 9.12 17.96
CA ASP A 111 -8.93 8.72 19.36
C ASP A 111 -7.66 8.60 20.21
N GLY A 112 -6.49 8.68 19.58
CA GLY A 112 -5.19 8.51 20.23
C GLY A 112 -4.69 7.07 20.33
N THR A 113 -5.41 6.06 19.83
CA THR A 113 -5.01 4.65 19.94
C THR A 113 -3.86 4.30 19.00
N ASN A 114 -3.98 4.71 17.73
CA ASN A 114 -2.93 4.51 16.74
C ASN A 114 -2.23 5.83 16.42
N ILE A 115 -1.12 6.07 17.12
CA ILE A 115 -0.33 7.30 17.02
C ILE A 115 0.26 7.51 15.61
N THR A 116 0.45 6.46 14.80
CA THR A 116 1.00 6.60 13.43
C THR A 116 0.08 7.39 12.51
N LYS A 117 -1.22 7.44 12.83
CA LYS A 117 -2.23 8.21 12.10
C LYS A 117 -2.27 9.69 12.48
N PHE A 118 -1.61 10.10 13.57
CA PHE A 118 -1.75 11.45 14.11
C PHE A 118 -1.34 12.55 13.13
N LYS A 119 -0.17 12.44 12.49
CA LYS A 119 0.30 13.46 11.54
C LYS A 119 -0.65 13.63 10.36
N MET A 120 -1.18 12.52 9.84
CA MET A 120 -2.15 12.54 8.75
C MET A 120 -3.48 13.15 9.20
N PHE A 121 -3.94 12.83 10.41
CA PHE A 121 -5.13 13.45 11.00
C PHE A 121 -4.97 14.97 11.11
N LEU A 122 -3.87 15.44 11.72
CA LEU A 122 -3.63 16.87 11.91
C LEU A 122 -3.55 17.61 10.57
N TYR A 123 -2.77 17.08 9.61
CA TYR A 123 -2.69 17.65 8.26
C TYR A 123 -4.06 17.75 7.58
N LYS A 124 -4.87 16.69 7.64
CA LYS A 124 -6.22 16.70 7.06
C LYS A 124 -7.14 17.67 7.81
N PHE A 125 -7.03 17.78 9.13
CA PHE A 125 -7.81 18.73 9.92
C PHE A 125 -7.47 20.17 9.51
N GLU A 126 -6.19 20.50 9.42
CA GLU A 126 -5.71 21.82 8.98
C GLU A 126 -6.21 22.16 7.57
N LEU A 127 -6.07 21.21 6.64
CA LEU A 127 -6.44 21.39 5.24
C LEU A 127 -7.96 21.50 5.04
N LEU A 128 -8.75 20.69 5.73
CA LEU A 128 -10.18 20.54 5.46
C LEU A 128 -11.06 21.47 6.28
N ILE A 129 -10.61 21.79 7.51
CA ILE A 129 -11.41 22.48 8.52
C ILE A 129 -10.75 23.81 8.88
N GLU A 130 -9.49 23.80 9.35
CA GLU A 130 -8.83 25.04 9.82
C GLU A 130 -8.77 26.10 8.72
N SER A 131 -8.51 25.69 7.48
CA SER A 131 -8.48 26.57 6.29
C SER A 131 -9.82 27.23 5.95
N LYS A 132 -10.94 26.69 6.45
CA LYS A 132 -12.30 27.17 6.16
C LYS A 132 -12.96 27.88 7.33
N CYS A 133 -12.39 27.79 8.53
CA CYS A 133 -12.96 28.41 9.73
C CYS A 133 -12.47 29.84 9.89
N ASN A 134 -13.39 30.76 10.22
CA ASN A 134 -13.07 32.18 10.39
C ASN A 134 -12.74 32.51 11.86
N THR A 135 -13.16 31.68 12.82
CA THR A 135 -13.00 31.94 14.25
C THR A 135 -12.28 30.80 14.98
N GLU A 136 -11.55 31.13 16.04
CA GLU A 136 -10.87 30.13 16.89
C GLU A 136 -11.86 29.24 17.66
N VAL A 137 -13.06 29.75 17.96
CA VAL A 137 -14.14 28.97 18.59
C VAL A 137 -14.62 27.85 17.68
N GLU A 138 -14.86 28.16 16.40
CA GLU A 138 -15.27 27.15 15.41
C GLU A 138 -14.19 26.09 15.25
N LYS A 139 -12.92 26.49 15.13
CA LYS A 139 -11.78 25.56 15.03
C LYS A 139 -11.73 24.62 16.23
N LEU A 140 -11.83 25.15 17.46
CA LEU A 140 -11.84 24.33 18.67
C LEU A 140 -13.04 23.39 18.72
N THR A 141 -14.24 23.88 18.37
CA THR A 141 -15.46 23.07 18.36
C THR A 141 -15.36 21.91 17.37
N TYR A 142 -14.83 22.15 16.17
CA TYR A 142 -14.58 21.07 15.21
C TYR A 142 -13.47 20.13 15.69
N LEU A 143 -12.41 20.64 16.32
CA LEU A 143 -11.35 19.80 16.86
C LEU A 143 -11.90 18.85 17.94
N GLU A 144 -12.83 19.31 18.77
CA GLU A 144 -13.57 18.45 19.72
C GLU A 144 -14.39 17.38 18.98
N GLN A 145 -15.10 17.72 17.90
CA GLN A 145 -15.91 16.76 17.13
C GLN A 145 -15.08 15.66 16.46
N PHE A 146 -13.88 16.01 16.00
CA PHE A 146 -12.99 15.10 15.28
C PHE A 146 -11.93 14.45 16.19
N THR A 147 -12.04 14.62 17.50
CA THR A 147 -11.25 13.86 18.48
C THR A 147 -12.13 12.95 19.32
N LYS A 148 -11.57 11.85 19.78
CA LYS A 148 -12.23 10.85 20.63
C LYS A 148 -11.30 10.40 21.74
N GLY A 149 -11.81 9.61 22.69
CA GLY A 149 -10.99 8.94 23.71
C GLY A 149 -10.12 9.92 24.51
N GLN A 150 -8.81 9.63 24.57
CA GLN A 150 -7.85 10.46 25.31
C GLN A 150 -7.54 11.77 24.57
N ALA A 151 -7.49 11.75 23.23
CA ALA A 151 -7.29 12.95 22.43
C ALA A 151 -8.41 13.98 22.68
N PHE A 152 -9.66 13.53 22.75
CA PHE A 152 -10.80 14.40 23.10
C PHE A 152 -10.66 15.05 24.47
N LYS A 153 -10.25 14.28 25.49
CA LYS A 153 -10.08 14.83 26.85
C LYS A 153 -9.01 15.93 26.90
N LEU A 154 -7.93 15.78 26.13
CA LEU A 154 -6.91 16.83 26.02
C LEU A 154 -7.49 18.10 25.39
N VAL A 155 -8.26 17.96 24.29
CA VAL A 155 -8.90 19.12 23.64
C VAL A 155 -9.93 19.77 24.55
N GLN A 156 -10.80 18.97 25.19
CA GLN A 156 -11.84 19.44 26.10
C GLN A 156 -11.27 20.20 27.31
N SER A 157 -10.05 19.85 27.76
CA SER A 157 -9.38 20.59 28.84
C SER A 157 -9.09 22.06 28.49
N CYS A 158 -9.08 22.40 27.20
CA CYS A 158 -8.84 23.75 26.72
C CYS A 158 -10.14 24.54 26.46
N SER A 159 -11.32 23.92 26.57
CA SER A 159 -12.62 24.59 26.36
C SER A 159 -12.94 25.62 27.45
N THR A 160 -12.29 25.53 28.62
CA THR A 160 -12.40 26.53 29.69
C THR A 160 -11.48 27.74 29.49
N CYS A 161 -10.56 27.67 28.52
CA CYS A 161 -9.69 28.80 28.19
C CYS A 161 -10.44 29.86 27.39
N HIS A 162 -9.88 31.07 27.35
CA HIS A 162 -10.41 32.13 26.47
C HIS A 162 -10.42 31.64 25.00
N PRO A 163 -11.48 31.93 24.22
CA PRO A 163 -11.62 31.54 22.82
C PRO A 163 -10.39 31.73 21.93
N SER A 164 -9.65 32.83 22.11
CA SER A 164 -8.45 33.15 21.32
C SER A 164 -7.21 32.30 21.66
N VAL A 165 -7.24 31.57 22.77
CA VAL A 165 -6.10 30.76 23.28
C VAL A 165 -6.43 29.27 23.29
N GLY A 166 -7.70 28.91 23.50
CA GLY A 166 -8.14 27.52 23.66
C GLY A 166 -7.74 26.61 22.50
N TYR A 167 -7.96 27.04 21.24
CA TYR A 167 -7.58 26.24 20.06
C TYR A 167 -6.07 26.01 19.97
N ALA A 168 -5.28 27.09 20.07
CA ALA A 168 -3.82 27.01 20.00
C ALA A 168 -3.27 26.06 21.09
N LYS A 169 -3.82 26.14 22.31
CA LYS A 169 -3.39 25.27 23.40
C LYS A 169 -3.80 23.81 23.20
N ALA A 170 -5.01 23.56 22.72
CA ALA A 170 -5.48 22.21 22.42
C ALA A 170 -4.59 21.55 21.35
N LYS A 171 -4.26 22.28 20.29
CA LYS A 171 -3.38 21.82 19.22
C LYS A 171 -1.96 21.56 19.73
N GLU A 172 -1.41 22.44 20.58
CA GLU A 172 -0.11 22.25 21.23
C GLU A 172 -0.08 20.96 22.06
N LEU A 173 -1.10 20.71 22.89
CA LEU A 173 -1.18 19.49 23.71
C LEU A 173 -1.26 18.22 22.87
N LEU A 174 -2.04 18.24 21.78
CA LEU A 174 -2.12 17.11 20.86
C LEU A 174 -0.76 16.82 20.19
N ILE A 175 -0.06 17.86 19.73
CA ILE A 175 1.27 17.72 19.11
C ILE A 175 2.30 17.23 20.13
N ALA A 176 2.27 17.77 21.36
CA ALA A 176 3.17 17.35 22.42
C ALA A 176 2.99 15.86 22.75
N GLU A 177 1.75 15.39 22.79
CA GLU A 177 1.49 14.01 23.19
C GLU A 177 1.67 13.00 22.06
N TYR A 178 1.14 13.31 20.87
CA TYR A 178 1.06 12.39 19.74
C TYR A 178 1.99 12.71 18.56
N GLY A 179 2.56 13.92 18.52
CA GLY A 179 3.38 14.41 17.40
C GLY A 179 4.87 14.07 17.48
N ASN A 180 5.31 13.38 18.53
CA ASN A 180 6.72 13.04 18.70
C ASN A 180 7.16 11.97 17.68
N ASP A 181 8.13 12.31 16.84
CA ASP A 181 8.64 11.45 15.76
C ASP A 181 9.22 10.13 16.25
N PHE A 182 9.90 10.13 17.41
CA PHE A 182 10.43 8.90 18.01
C PHE A 182 9.31 8.00 18.54
N LYS A 183 8.28 8.56 19.19
CA LYS A 183 7.11 7.79 19.63
C LYS A 183 6.39 7.16 18.43
N ILE A 184 6.19 7.92 17.35
CA ILE A 184 5.54 7.42 16.14
C ILE A 184 6.38 6.33 15.47
N ALA A 185 7.68 6.55 15.32
CA ALA A 185 8.59 5.57 14.75
C ALA A 185 8.63 4.26 15.57
N ASN A 186 8.68 4.36 16.91
CA ASN A 186 8.59 3.18 17.77
C ASN A 186 7.25 2.46 17.61
N ALA A 187 6.13 3.18 17.49
CA ALA A 187 4.84 2.54 17.24
C ALA A 187 4.80 1.77 15.90
N TYR A 188 5.48 2.27 14.86
CA TYR A 188 5.67 1.51 13.62
C TYR A 188 6.48 0.22 13.88
N LEU A 189 7.59 0.31 14.61
CA LEU A 189 8.44 -0.84 14.95
C LEU A 189 7.73 -1.88 15.82
N GLU A 190 6.96 -1.45 16.83
CA GLU A 190 6.15 -2.32 17.68
C GLU A 190 5.09 -3.06 16.84
N THR A 191 4.38 -2.33 15.97
CA THR A 191 3.40 -2.93 15.07
C THR A 191 4.05 -3.96 14.13
N LEU A 192 5.26 -3.69 13.64
CA LEU A 192 6.04 -4.62 12.81
C LEU A 192 6.49 -5.87 13.59
N SER A 193 6.92 -5.69 14.84
CA SER A 193 7.33 -6.79 15.73
C SER A 193 6.15 -7.71 16.06
N ASP A 194 5.01 -7.11 16.39
CA ASP A 194 3.79 -7.80 16.82
C ASP A 194 2.95 -8.28 15.64
N TRP A 195 3.40 -8.04 14.40
CA TRP A 195 2.69 -8.45 13.20
C TRP A 195 2.42 -9.97 13.21
N PRO A 196 1.19 -10.43 12.91
CA PRO A 196 0.85 -11.84 12.92
C PRO A 196 1.57 -12.61 11.80
N GLU A 197 1.80 -13.92 11.99
CA GLU A 197 2.28 -14.78 10.90
C GLU A 197 1.20 -14.87 9.80
N ILE A 198 1.61 -14.75 8.55
CA ILE A 198 0.72 -14.73 7.39
C ILE A 198 0.59 -16.14 6.84
N GLU A 199 -0.65 -16.62 6.78
CA GLU A 199 -1.00 -17.90 6.17
C GLU A 199 -0.81 -17.85 4.64
N PRO A 200 -0.43 -18.97 3.99
CA PRO A 200 -0.13 -19.01 2.55
C PRO A 200 -1.31 -18.65 1.64
N GLU A 201 -2.54 -18.78 2.13
CA GLU A 201 -3.78 -18.50 1.39
C GLU A 201 -4.34 -17.10 1.68
N ALA A 202 -3.79 -16.39 2.67
CA ALA A 202 -4.27 -15.09 3.14
C ALA A 202 -3.72 -13.94 2.27
N LYS A 203 -4.30 -13.80 1.06
CA LYS A 203 -3.89 -12.79 0.07
C LYS A 203 -3.99 -11.36 0.60
N ASP A 204 -5.05 -11.07 1.34
CA ASP A 204 -5.32 -9.73 1.87
C ASP A 204 -4.35 -9.36 3.00
N SER A 205 -3.97 -10.32 3.85
CA SER A 205 -2.99 -10.09 4.93
C SER A 205 -1.60 -9.78 4.39
N LEU A 206 -1.19 -10.41 3.27
CA LEU A 206 0.07 -10.09 2.61
C LEU A 206 0.06 -8.70 1.98
N LEU A 207 -1.09 -8.28 1.42
CA LEU A 207 -1.28 -6.93 0.88
C LEU A 207 -1.25 -5.88 1.99
N GLU A 208 -1.88 -6.16 3.13
CA GLU A 208 -1.88 -5.28 4.30
C GLU A 208 -0.45 -5.08 4.82
N LEU A 209 0.32 -6.16 4.98
CA LEU A 209 1.73 -6.08 5.34
C LEU A 209 2.53 -5.27 4.32
N SER A 210 2.35 -5.54 3.02
CA SER A 210 3.04 -4.79 1.96
C SER A 210 2.75 -3.29 2.05
N THR A 211 1.48 -2.92 2.24
CA THR A 211 1.06 -1.51 2.35
C THR A 211 1.67 -0.88 3.60
N PHE A 212 1.71 -1.61 4.71
CA PHE A 212 2.29 -1.13 5.96
C PHE A 212 3.81 -0.95 5.86
N LEU A 213 4.53 -1.87 5.23
CA LEU A 213 5.98 -1.76 4.99
C LEU A 213 6.33 -0.52 4.15
N ILE A 214 5.50 -0.18 3.16
CA ILE A 214 5.65 1.06 2.37
C ILE A 214 5.47 2.30 3.26
N GLN A 215 4.48 2.30 4.16
CA GLN A 215 4.29 3.39 5.11
C GLN A 215 5.49 3.54 6.04
N CYS A 216 6.02 2.43 6.56
CA CYS A 216 7.22 2.41 7.37
C CYS A 216 8.42 3.00 6.60
N GLN A 217 8.61 2.60 5.34
CA GLN A 217 9.69 3.14 4.50
C GLN A 217 9.56 4.65 4.36
N HIS A 218 8.41 5.17 3.93
CA HIS A 218 8.22 6.62 3.73
C HIS A 218 8.42 7.43 5.03
N PHE A 219 7.96 6.90 6.16
CA PHE A 219 8.07 7.59 7.45
C PHE A 219 9.50 7.54 8.01
N LEU A 220 10.17 6.39 7.92
CA LEU A 220 11.45 6.14 8.57
C LEU A 220 12.66 6.51 7.71
N GLU A 221 12.53 6.55 6.38
CA GLU A 221 13.59 7.01 5.46
C GLU A 221 14.01 8.46 5.75
N ASN A 222 13.07 9.28 6.22
CA ASN A 222 13.31 10.66 6.64
C ASN A 222 13.41 10.82 8.18
N GLY A 223 13.32 9.72 8.92
CA GLY A 223 13.17 9.70 10.37
C GLY A 223 14.45 9.31 11.13
N PRO A 224 14.48 9.53 12.45
CA PRO A 224 15.68 9.28 13.28
C PRO A 224 16.03 7.79 13.44
N LEU A 225 15.13 6.88 13.00
CA LEU A 225 15.21 5.44 13.21
C LEU A 225 15.33 4.66 11.89
N GLY A 226 15.57 5.33 10.75
CA GLY A 226 15.64 4.69 9.43
C GLY A 226 16.64 3.53 9.35
N SER A 227 17.83 3.70 9.95
CA SER A 227 18.88 2.68 9.93
C SER A 227 18.58 1.44 10.78
N GLN A 228 17.58 1.49 11.68
CA GLN A 228 17.24 0.33 12.51
C GLN A 228 16.59 -0.79 11.68
N LEU A 229 15.81 -0.42 10.67
CA LEU A 229 15.16 -1.40 9.80
C LEU A 229 16.13 -2.07 8.82
N ASP A 230 17.26 -1.43 8.52
CA ASP A 230 18.35 -2.04 7.74
C ASP A 230 19.15 -3.08 8.54
N ASN A 231 18.88 -3.24 9.85
CA ASN A 231 19.48 -4.29 10.64
C ASN A 231 19.00 -5.67 10.12
N PRO A 232 19.93 -6.57 9.72
CA PRO A 232 19.57 -7.90 9.22
C PRO A 232 18.69 -8.71 10.18
N LYS A 233 18.81 -8.49 11.49
CA LYS A 233 17.97 -9.17 12.50
C LYS A 233 16.52 -8.72 12.43
N GLU A 234 16.28 -7.41 12.33
CA GLU A 234 14.92 -6.86 12.22
C GLU A 234 14.27 -7.26 10.90
N MET A 235 15.03 -7.20 9.79
CA MET A 235 14.57 -7.72 8.51
C MET A 235 14.20 -9.21 8.59
N MET A 236 15.01 -10.02 9.26
CA MET A 236 14.71 -11.45 9.41
C MET A 236 13.46 -11.69 10.27
N ASN A 237 13.25 -10.90 11.32
CA ASN A 237 12.02 -10.97 12.14
C ASN A 237 10.77 -10.75 11.27
N LEU A 238 10.81 -9.80 10.34
CA LEU A 238 9.75 -9.55 9.37
C LEU A 238 9.58 -10.67 8.37
N VAL A 239 10.70 -11.18 7.81
CA VAL A 239 10.68 -12.32 6.89
C VAL A 239 10.04 -13.54 7.53
N MET A 240 10.25 -13.75 8.83
CA MET A 240 9.63 -14.85 9.57
C MET A 240 8.11 -14.75 9.69
N LYS A 241 7.50 -13.57 9.45
CA LYS A 241 6.05 -13.39 9.34
C LYS A 241 5.48 -13.85 8.00
N LEU A 242 6.33 -14.04 6.99
CA LEU A 242 5.90 -14.40 5.64
C LEU A 242 5.65 -15.92 5.48
N PRO A 243 4.77 -16.33 4.55
CA PRO A 243 4.60 -17.73 4.19
C PRO A 243 5.92 -18.38 3.77
N PHE A 244 6.08 -19.68 4.04
CA PHE A 244 7.34 -20.41 3.79
C PHE A 244 7.88 -20.24 2.34
N LYS A 245 7.00 -20.29 1.33
CA LYS A 245 7.41 -20.11 -0.07
C LYS A 245 7.97 -18.72 -0.35
N ALA A 246 7.44 -17.68 0.29
CA ALA A 246 7.99 -16.33 0.20
C ALA A 246 9.35 -16.26 0.93
N ARG A 247 9.49 -16.88 2.10
CA ARG A 247 10.79 -16.97 2.79
C ARG A 247 11.88 -17.63 1.95
N GLU A 248 11.53 -18.68 1.20
CA GLU A 248 12.46 -19.33 0.28
C GLU A 248 12.89 -18.42 -0.87
N ARG A 249 11.95 -17.76 -1.53
CA ARG A 249 12.25 -16.80 -2.61
C ARG A 249 13.07 -15.61 -2.12
N TRP A 250 12.78 -15.11 -0.91
CA TRP A 250 13.56 -14.06 -0.29
C TRP A 250 15.03 -14.46 -0.14
N ARG A 251 15.32 -15.68 0.37
CA ARG A 251 16.70 -16.18 0.49
C ARG A 251 17.43 -16.18 -0.86
N ILE A 252 16.76 -16.59 -1.94
CA ILE A 252 17.34 -16.57 -3.28
C ILE A 252 17.65 -15.13 -3.71
N GLN A 253 16.71 -14.20 -3.49
CA GLN A 253 16.91 -12.78 -3.83
C GLN A 253 18.04 -12.12 -3.02
N THR A 254 18.17 -12.42 -1.73
CA THR A 254 19.28 -11.88 -0.92
C THR A 254 20.65 -12.35 -1.44
N LEU A 255 20.75 -13.60 -1.90
CA LEU A 255 21.95 -14.13 -2.54
C LEU A 255 22.24 -13.42 -3.87
N ASP A 256 21.20 -13.15 -4.66
CA ASP A 256 21.30 -12.44 -5.93
C ASP A 256 21.81 -11.01 -5.74
N ILE A 257 21.24 -10.26 -4.79
CA ILE A 257 21.68 -8.90 -4.43
C ILE A 257 23.15 -8.90 -4.00
N SER A 258 23.53 -9.86 -3.15
CA SER A 258 24.91 -9.97 -2.66
C SER A 258 25.90 -10.25 -3.79
N LYS A 259 25.54 -11.08 -4.78
CA LYS A 259 26.41 -11.47 -5.89
C LYS A 259 26.46 -10.43 -7.00
N ASN A 260 25.30 -9.94 -7.44
CA ASN A 260 25.19 -9.13 -8.65
C ASN A 260 25.32 -7.63 -8.36
N ALA A 261 24.72 -7.16 -7.26
CA ALA A 261 24.73 -5.74 -6.90
C ALA A 261 25.91 -5.37 -5.97
N GLN A 262 26.67 -6.37 -5.48
CA GLN A 262 27.84 -6.20 -4.60
C GLN A 262 27.57 -5.28 -3.39
N ARG A 263 26.35 -5.32 -2.85
CA ARG A 263 25.95 -4.54 -1.68
C ARG A 263 25.19 -5.38 -0.68
N ASN A 264 25.08 -4.86 0.54
CA ASN A 264 24.21 -5.44 1.56
C ASN A 264 22.73 -5.27 1.18
N VAL A 265 21.92 -6.20 1.64
CA VAL A 265 20.46 -6.14 1.54
C VAL A 265 19.96 -5.05 2.48
N MET A 266 19.06 -4.20 1.99
CA MET A 266 18.46 -3.10 2.73
C MET A 266 16.97 -3.33 2.94
N PHE A 267 16.36 -2.59 3.87
CA PHE A 267 14.93 -2.68 4.14
C PHE A 267 14.09 -2.41 2.88
N SER A 268 14.51 -1.46 2.04
CA SER A 268 13.86 -1.16 0.76
C SER A 268 13.76 -2.37 -0.18
N ASP A 269 14.77 -3.25 -0.19
CA ASP A 269 14.73 -4.49 -0.97
C ASP A 269 13.63 -5.44 -0.47
N LEU A 270 13.45 -5.50 0.85
CA LEU A 270 12.40 -6.30 1.49
C LEU A 270 11.02 -5.73 1.16
N VAL A 271 10.85 -4.40 1.19
CA VAL A 271 9.57 -3.75 0.82
C VAL A 271 9.19 -4.10 -0.62
N ILE A 272 10.13 -3.96 -1.56
CA ILE A 272 9.93 -4.29 -2.98
C ILE A 272 9.60 -5.78 -3.13
N PHE A 273 10.33 -6.66 -2.43
CA PHE A 273 10.05 -8.09 -2.48
C PHE A 273 8.64 -8.42 -2.01
N VAL A 274 8.22 -7.94 -0.85
CA VAL A 274 6.88 -8.22 -0.30
C VAL A 274 5.78 -7.64 -1.19
N GLN A 275 6.01 -6.47 -1.80
CA GLN A 275 5.09 -5.89 -2.79
C GLN A 275 4.94 -6.77 -4.04
N ASN A 276 6.04 -7.32 -4.54
CA ASN A 276 6.02 -8.26 -5.66
C ASN A 276 5.30 -9.56 -5.29
N GLU A 277 5.52 -10.09 -4.08
CA GLU A 277 4.83 -11.27 -3.57
C GLU A 277 3.32 -11.04 -3.43
N ALA A 278 2.90 -9.90 -2.88
CA ALA A 278 1.50 -9.53 -2.79
C ALA A 278 0.86 -9.42 -4.19
N SER A 279 1.59 -8.86 -5.15
CA SER A 279 1.15 -8.74 -6.54
C SER A 279 1.06 -10.09 -7.24
N LEU A 280 2.02 -10.99 -7.00
CA LEU A 280 2.07 -12.35 -7.53
C LEU A 280 0.83 -13.15 -7.12
N VAL A 281 0.48 -13.14 -5.83
CA VAL A 281 -0.64 -13.92 -5.28
C VAL A 281 -2.00 -13.38 -5.74
N ARG A 282 -2.06 -12.08 -6.09
CA ARG A 282 -3.26 -11.41 -6.62
C ARG A 282 -3.40 -11.50 -8.15
N GLN A 283 -2.49 -12.18 -8.84
CA GLN A 283 -2.62 -12.33 -10.30
C GLN A 283 -3.93 -13.04 -10.68
N PRO A 284 -4.73 -12.48 -11.60
CA PRO A 284 -6.06 -13.01 -11.94
C PRO A 284 -6.09 -14.46 -12.44
N LEU A 285 -4.98 -14.95 -13.00
CA LEU A 285 -4.89 -16.29 -13.60
C LEU A 285 -3.84 -17.21 -12.95
N PHE A 286 -2.71 -16.65 -12.52
CA PHE A 286 -1.58 -17.44 -12.01
C PHE A 286 -1.36 -17.29 -10.49
N GLY A 287 -2.19 -16.50 -9.81
CA GLY A 287 -2.01 -16.21 -8.38
C GLY A 287 -2.41 -17.35 -7.44
N THR A 288 -3.06 -18.39 -7.95
CA THR A 288 -3.46 -19.56 -7.14
C THR A 288 -3.00 -20.84 -7.81
N ILE A 289 -1.98 -21.47 -7.26
CA ILE A 289 -1.51 -22.78 -7.70
C ILE A 289 -2.13 -23.83 -6.77
N VAL A 290 -3.34 -24.29 -7.10
CA VAL A 290 -3.98 -25.39 -6.41
C VAL A 290 -3.58 -26.70 -7.08
N ASP A 291 -2.89 -27.58 -6.36
CA ASP A 291 -2.66 -28.93 -6.82
C ASP A 291 -4.00 -29.68 -6.91
N ALA A 292 -4.41 -30.07 -8.11
CA ALA A 292 -5.62 -30.86 -8.36
C ALA A 292 -5.62 -32.22 -7.62
N THR A 293 -4.46 -32.65 -7.10
CA THR A 293 -4.27 -33.90 -6.37
C THR A 293 -4.72 -33.88 -4.92
N ARG A 294 -5.07 -32.73 -4.33
CA ARG A 294 -5.66 -32.66 -2.97
C ARG A 294 -7.18 -32.90 -2.90
N ARG A 295 -7.83 -33.30 -4.01
CA ARG A 295 -9.22 -33.80 -4.00
C ARG A 295 -9.29 -35.33 -3.82
N LYS A 296 -8.50 -35.91 -2.92
CA LYS A 296 -8.78 -37.25 -2.37
C LYS A 296 -8.37 -37.24 -0.91
N ASN A 297 -9.36 -37.04 -0.04
CA ASN A 297 -9.51 -37.69 1.26
C ASN A 297 -10.60 -36.97 2.07
N LYS A 298 -11.86 -37.20 1.70
CA LYS A 298 -12.96 -37.20 2.65
C LYS A 298 -13.70 -38.53 2.44
N PRO A 299 -13.65 -39.47 3.40
CA PRO A 299 -14.52 -40.64 3.34
C PRO A 299 -15.91 -40.15 3.76
N GLU A 300 -16.77 -39.92 2.78
CA GLU A 300 -18.18 -39.65 3.04
C GLU A 300 -18.82 -40.98 3.48
N THR A 301 -19.07 -41.07 4.78
CA THR A 301 -19.71 -42.23 5.40
C THR A 301 -21.22 -42.05 5.27
N THR A 302 -21.84 -42.68 4.27
CA THR A 302 -23.28 -42.95 4.32
C THR A 302 -23.59 -44.30 3.67
N VAL A 303 -23.92 -45.24 4.55
CA VAL A 303 -24.48 -46.56 4.26
C VAL A 303 -25.86 -46.40 3.61
N LYS A 304 -26.14 -47.16 2.55
CA LYS A 304 -27.34 -48.04 2.43
C LYS A 304 -27.30 -48.92 1.19
N SER A 305 -27.33 -50.21 1.50
CA SER A 305 -27.65 -51.41 0.73
C SER A 305 -28.63 -51.26 -0.44
N LYS A 306 -28.38 -52.03 -1.51
CA LYS A 306 -29.38 -52.95 -2.09
C LYS A 306 -28.71 -54.07 -2.89
N THR A 307 -29.02 -55.28 -2.46
CA THR A 307 -28.75 -56.59 -3.03
C THR A 307 -29.15 -56.70 -4.50
N ARG A 308 -28.33 -57.39 -5.31
CA ARG A 308 -28.83 -58.26 -6.37
C ARG A 308 -27.88 -59.44 -6.56
N VAL A 309 -28.35 -60.63 -6.18
CA VAL A 309 -27.72 -61.92 -6.45
C VAL A 309 -28.29 -62.44 -7.77
N THR A 310 -27.42 -62.95 -8.65
CA THR A 310 -27.64 -64.20 -9.41
C THR A 310 -26.30 -64.71 -9.98
N ALA A 311 -25.81 -65.80 -9.36
CA ALA A 311 -25.28 -67.05 -9.97
C ALA A 311 -24.24 -66.94 -11.11
N ALA A 312 -22.95 -67.25 -10.87
CA ALA A 312 -22.31 -68.58 -10.77
C ALA A 312 -22.05 -69.25 -12.14
N VAL A 313 -20.78 -69.27 -12.54
CA VAL A 313 -20.17 -70.36 -13.35
C VAL A 313 -18.77 -70.59 -12.79
N GLU A 314 -18.58 -71.81 -12.27
CA GLU A 314 -17.28 -72.37 -11.89
C GLU A 314 -16.47 -72.73 -13.12
N ILE A 315 -15.15 -72.52 -13.09
CA ILE A 315 -14.19 -73.46 -13.67
C ILE A 315 -13.03 -73.61 -12.67
N SER A 316 -12.98 -74.81 -12.10
CA SER A 316 -11.87 -75.37 -11.33
C SER A 316 -10.72 -75.78 -12.27
N SER A 317 -9.48 -75.47 -11.88
CA SER A 317 -8.29 -76.23 -12.31
C SER A 317 -7.30 -76.33 -11.14
N SER A 318 -7.17 -77.56 -10.66
CA SER A 318 -6.17 -78.10 -9.72
C SER A 318 -4.75 -77.92 -10.25
N ASP A 319 -3.76 -77.65 -9.37
CA ASP A 319 -2.69 -78.63 -9.14
C ASP A 319 -1.73 -78.33 -7.96
N ARG A 320 -1.64 -79.36 -7.10
CA ARG A 320 -0.46 -79.95 -6.42
C ARG A 320 0.27 -79.22 -5.26
N LEU A 321 -0.08 -79.70 -4.06
CA LEU A 321 0.73 -80.23 -2.94
C LEU A 321 2.27 -80.29 -3.09
N VAL A 322 2.98 -79.79 -2.06
CA VAL A 322 3.95 -80.48 -1.17
C VAL A 322 4.02 -79.62 0.14
N GLU A 323 3.50 -80.03 1.31
CA GLU A 323 4.14 -80.80 2.41
C GLU A 323 5.55 -80.25 2.79
N ALA A 324 5.97 -79.96 4.04
CA ALA A 324 5.56 -80.46 5.35
C ALA A 324 6.14 -79.58 6.50
N THR A 325 5.59 -79.79 7.71
CA THR A 325 6.22 -79.76 9.08
C THR A 325 6.68 -78.40 9.67
N SER A 326 5.98 -77.86 10.68
CA SER A 326 6.09 -78.09 12.15
C SER A 326 7.31 -77.33 12.74
N GLU A 327 7.33 -76.62 13.87
CA GLU A 327 6.69 -76.64 15.19
C GLU A 327 6.94 -75.24 15.81
N GLU A 328 5.95 -74.60 16.44
CA GLU A 328 5.80 -74.46 17.90
C GLU A 328 6.80 -73.51 18.62
N ASN A 329 6.26 -72.34 18.99
CA ASN A 329 6.38 -71.49 20.21
C ASN A 329 7.20 -72.05 21.42
N PRO A 330 7.53 -71.31 22.53
CA PRO A 330 7.10 -69.96 22.93
C PRO A 330 8.09 -69.11 23.77
N SER A 331 7.63 -67.91 24.20
CA SER A 331 7.91 -67.29 25.53
C SER A 331 9.36 -66.84 25.83
N ARG A 332 9.69 -65.83 26.67
CA ARG A 332 8.98 -65.04 27.67
C ARG A 332 9.92 -63.89 28.10
N LYS A 333 9.33 -62.72 28.33
CA LYS A 333 9.50 -61.82 29.49
C LYS A 333 10.87 -61.16 29.81
N LYS A 334 10.74 -59.81 29.90
CA LYS A 334 11.18 -58.90 31.00
C LYS A 334 12.71 -58.65 31.06
N ARG A 335 13.27 -57.47 31.34
CA ARG A 335 12.89 -56.24 32.08
C ARG A 335 14.00 -55.21 31.73
N LYS A 336 13.70 -54.02 31.22
CA LYS A 336 13.69 -52.69 31.87
C LYS A 336 14.85 -52.32 32.84
N ARG A 337 15.41 -51.11 32.58
CA ARG A 337 16.18 -50.12 33.40
C ARG A 337 17.72 -50.27 33.36
N THR A 338 18.59 -49.23 33.34
CA THR A 338 18.55 -47.74 33.42
C THR A 338 19.99 -47.24 33.14
N ARG A 339 20.19 -46.16 32.36
CA ARG A 339 20.83 -44.85 32.71
C ARG A 339 22.05 -44.88 33.64
N THR A 340 23.21 -44.40 33.15
CA THR A 340 24.10 -43.42 33.84
C THR A 340 25.06 -42.70 32.86
N GLU A 341 25.31 -41.41 33.13
CA GLU A 341 26.38 -40.53 32.63
C GLU A 341 27.78 -40.97 33.09
N CYS A 342 28.82 -40.48 32.40
CA CYS A 342 30.18 -40.35 32.96
C CYS A 342 30.80 -38.98 32.59
N LYS A 343 31.26 -38.26 33.63
CA LYS A 343 32.26 -37.18 33.62
C LYS A 343 33.55 -37.71 34.27
N SER A 344 34.72 -37.21 33.87
CA SER A 344 36.00 -37.29 34.61
C SER A 344 36.88 -36.08 34.23
N LEU A 345 37.14 -35.12 35.14
CA LEU A 345 38.32 -34.94 36.05
C LEU A 345 39.54 -34.29 35.33
N LEU A 346 39.95 -33.02 35.53
CA LEU A 346 40.59 -32.27 36.66
C LEU A 346 42.09 -32.57 36.94
N HIS A 347 43.00 -31.60 36.69
CA HIS A 347 43.99 -31.04 37.65
C HIS A 347 44.78 -29.82 37.04
N VAL A 348 44.74 -28.61 37.61
CA VAL A 348 45.68 -27.90 38.56
C VAL A 348 47.03 -27.48 37.92
N GLY A 349 47.59 -26.26 38.01
CA GLY A 349 47.24 -25.00 38.70
C GLY A 349 48.39 -23.94 38.60
N LEU A 350 48.16 -22.75 39.22
CA LEU A 350 49.13 -21.72 39.71
C LEU A 350 49.91 -20.89 38.65
N SER A 351 50.26 -19.60 38.77
CA SER A 351 50.11 -18.53 39.77
C SER A 351 50.65 -17.20 39.19
N LEU A 352 50.02 -16.07 39.58
CA LEU A 352 50.48 -14.68 39.80
C LEU A 352 51.60 -13.98 38.97
N ASN A 353 51.22 -12.77 38.54
CA ASN A 353 51.93 -11.51 38.16
C ASN A 353 53.28 -11.19 38.83
N PRO A 354 54.08 -10.26 38.26
CA PRO A 354 53.81 -8.80 38.36
C PRO A 354 53.11 -8.15 37.16
#